data_AF-A0A5B6ZW96-F1
#
_entry.id   AF-A0A5B6ZW96-F1
#
_cell.length_a   1.000
_cell.length_b   1.000
_cell.length_c   1.000
_cell.angle_alpha   90.00
_cell.angle_beta   90.00
_cell.angle_gamma   90.00
#
_symmetry.space_group_name_H-M   'P 1'
#
loop_
_entity.id
_entity.type
_entity.pdbx_description
1 polymer ?
#
loop_
_entity_poly.entity_id
_entity_poly.type
_entity_poly.pdbx_seq_one_letter_code
_entity_poly.pdbx_strand_id
1 'polypeptide(L)'
;MNKKIYKLGKSGQESHSAITEFDRTEKDITPMGGFPHYGVVKDDYLLIKGCCVGPKKRVVTLRQSLLTQTSRLALEDIKLKFIDTSSKFGHGRFQTIEEKAKFYGRLKA
;
A
#
# COMPACT_ATOMS: atom_id res chain seq x y z
N MET A 1 -5.20 -1.12 19.25
CA MET A 1 -6.61 -1.54 19.32
C MET A 1 -7.42 -0.74 18.29
N ASN A 2 -8.52 -1.29 17.75
CA ASN A 2 -9.42 -0.62 16.78
C ASN A 2 -8.70 -0.08 15.53
N LYS A 3 -7.78 -0.87 14.97
CA LYS A 3 -7.12 -0.54 13.71
C LYS A 3 -8.04 -0.94 12.56
N LYS A 4 -8.52 0.04 11.81
CA LYS A 4 -9.39 -0.19 10.65
C LYS A 4 -8.58 -0.76 9.49
N ILE A 5 -9.15 -1.72 8.79
CA ILE A 5 -8.59 -2.27 7.55
C ILE A 5 -9.14 -1.41 6.41
N TYR A 6 -8.26 -0.89 5.57
CA TYR A 6 -8.61 -0.03 4.45
C TYR A 6 -8.76 -0.80 3.14
N LYS A 7 -7.94 -1.82 2.93
CA LYS A 7 -7.99 -2.67 1.72
C LYS A 7 -7.34 -4.02 2.00
N LEU A 8 -7.90 -5.04 1.37
CA LEU A 8 -7.36 -6.39 1.26
C LEU A 8 -6.96 -6.59 -0.20
N GLY A 9 -5.68 -6.81 -0.47
CA GLY A 9 -5.20 -7.16 -1.79
C GLY A 9 -4.94 -8.65 -1.85
N LYS A 10 -5.52 -9.35 -2.82
CA LYS A 10 -5.32 -10.79 -3.00
C LYS A 10 -4.49 -11.06 -4.24
N SER A 11 -3.41 -11.81 -4.10
CA SER A 11 -2.50 -12.14 -5.19
C SER A 11 -3.24 -12.83 -6.35
N GLY A 12 -2.90 -12.45 -7.58
CA GLY A 12 -3.56 -12.93 -8.79
C GLY A 12 -4.94 -12.34 -9.08
N GLN A 13 -5.43 -11.41 -8.25
CA GLN A 13 -6.64 -10.63 -8.52
C GLN A 13 -6.31 -9.15 -8.76
N GLU A 14 -7.19 -8.43 -9.45
CA GLU A 14 -7.07 -6.99 -9.67
C GLU A 14 -7.00 -6.20 -8.34
N SER A 15 -7.60 -6.75 -7.28
CA SER A 15 -7.53 -6.17 -5.93
C SER A 15 -6.10 -6.04 -5.38
N HIS A 16 -5.14 -6.81 -5.91
CA HIS A 16 -3.72 -6.72 -5.55
C HIS A 16 -3.10 -5.41 -6.03
N SER A 17 -3.46 -4.93 -7.21
CA SER A 17 -2.92 -3.69 -7.76
C SER A 17 -3.29 -2.49 -6.90
N ALA A 18 -2.43 -1.47 -6.87
CA ALA A 18 -2.64 -0.22 -6.14
C ALA A 18 -3.47 0.82 -6.94
N ILE A 19 -4.28 0.33 -7.89
CA ILE A 19 -5.25 1.10 -8.68
C ILE A 19 -6.46 1.42 -7.81
N THR A 20 -7.06 2.59 -8.03
CA THR A 20 -8.32 3.00 -7.40
C THR A 20 -9.26 3.62 -8.45
N GLU A 21 -10.53 3.80 -8.10
CA GLU A 21 -11.51 4.44 -9.01
C GLU A 21 -11.09 5.85 -9.46
N PHE A 22 -10.38 6.57 -8.59
CA PHE A 22 -9.93 7.94 -8.81
C PHE A 22 -8.52 8.04 -9.41
N ASP A 23 -7.73 6.97 -9.30
CA ASP A 23 -6.36 6.88 -9.81
C ASP A 23 -6.21 5.58 -10.60
N ARG A 24 -6.31 5.71 -11.93
CA ARG A 24 -6.21 4.61 -12.89
C ARG A 24 -4.78 4.28 -13.31
N THR A 25 -3.78 4.86 -12.63
CA THR A 25 -2.38 4.55 -12.91
C THR A 25 -2.11 3.10 -12.56
N GLU A 26 -1.74 2.28 -13.55
CA GLU A 26 -1.39 0.88 -13.34
C GLU A 26 -0.10 0.78 -12.52
N LYS A 27 -0.25 0.39 -11.26
CA LYS A 27 0.86 0.26 -10.31
C LYS A 27 0.55 -0.81 -9.29
N ASP A 28 1.59 -1.49 -8.83
CA ASP A 28 1.50 -2.48 -7.77
C ASP A 28 1.65 -1.81 -6.39
N ILE A 29 1.23 -2.49 -5.32
CA ILE A 29 1.39 -2.00 -3.94
C ILE A 29 2.86 -1.84 -3.53
N THR A 30 3.76 -2.59 -4.17
CA THR A 30 5.19 -2.51 -3.90
C THR A 30 5.74 -1.18 -4.44
N PRO A 31 6.35 -0.33 -3.59
CA PRO A 31 6.91 0.92 -4.06
C PRO A 31 8.11 0.69 -5.00
N MET A 32 8.45 1.70 -5.79
CA MET A 32 9.63 1.62 -6.66
C MET A 32 10.90 1.30 -5.85
N GLY A 33 11.59 0.21 -6.23
CA GLY A 33 12.78 -0.29 -5.51
C GLY A 33 12.47 -1.18 -4.29
N GLY A 34 11.19 -1.47 -4.03
CA GLY A 34 10.75 -2.35 -2.94
C GLY A 34 10.68 -1.66 -1.58
N PHE A 35 10.06 -2.35 -0.62
CA PHE A 35 10.03 -1.90 0.76
C PHE A 35 11.43 -2.03 1.40
N PRO A 36 11.97 -0.97 2.04
CA PRO A 36 13.33 -1.01 2.56
C PRO A 36 13.53 -2.13 3.57
N HIS A 37 14.55 -2.96 3.37
CA HIS A 37 14.88 -4.16 4.15
C HIS A 37 13.81 -5.27 4.17
N TYR A 38 12.72 -5.14 3.41
CA TYR A 38 11.71 -6.18 3.24
C TYR A 38 11.78 -6.78 1.83
N GLY A 39 11.66 -5.94 0.81
CA GLY A 39 11.63 -6.35 -0.60
C GLY A 39 10.27 -6.14 -1.24
N VAL A 40 9.91 -7.03 -2.16
CA VAL A 40 8.68 -6.98 -2.97
C VAL A 40 7.57 -7.77 -2.30
N VAL A 41 6.34 -7.25 -2.34
CA VAL A 41 5.15 -7.95 -1.85
C VAL A 41 4.51 -8.70 -3.02
N LYS A 42 4.56 -10.03 -2.98
CA LYS A 42 3.99 -10.89 -4.05
C LYS A 42 2.67 -11.56 -3.66
N ASP A 43 2.50 -11.80 -2.36
CA ASP A 43 1.34 -12.47 -1.80
C ASP A 43 0.24 -11.47 -1.39
N ASP A 44 -0.81 -12.00 -0.76
CA ASP A 44 -1.90 -11.24 -0.20
C ASP A 44 -1.40 -10.18 0.81
N TYR A 45 -2.01 -9.01 0.83
CA TYR A 45 -1.65 -7.92 1.74
C TYR A 45 -2.85 -7.24 2.37
N LEU A 46 -2.58 -6.57 3.49
CA LEU A 46 -3.52 -5.73 4.21
C LEU A 46 -2.99 -4.30 4.32
N LEU A 47 -3.85 -3.34 4.02
CA LEU A 47 -3.65 -1.93 4.39
C LEU A 47 -4.39 -1.66 5.70
N ILE A 48 -3.65 -1.32 6.75
CA ILE A 48 -4.19 -1.03 8.07
C ILE A 48 -4.00 0.45 8.43
N LYS A 49 -4.92 1.00 9.21
CA LYS A 49 -4.87 2.40 9.65
C LYS A 49 -3.64 2.68 10.55
N GLY A 50 -2.74 3.51 10.05
CA GLY A 50 -1.60 4.02 10.80
C GLY A 50 -0.53 2.95 11.08
N CYS A 51 0.12 3.01 12.24
CA CYS A 51 1.23 2.14 12.57
C CYS A 51 0.82 0.72 13.03
N CYS A 52 1.71 -0.24 12.79
CA CYS A 52 1.72 -1.58 13.38
C CYS A 52 2.90 -1.72 14.35
N VAL A 53 2.76 -2.58 15.35
CA VAL A 53 3.85 -2.86 16.30
C VAL A 53 4.90 -3.77 15.67
N GLY A 54 6.17 -3.48 15.93
CA GLY A 54 7.32 -4.27 15.48
C GLY A 54 7.97 -3.80 14.17
N PRO A 55 9.20 -4.26 13.91
CA PRO A 55 9.92 -3.99 12.68
C PRO A 55 9.35 -4.83 11.52
N LYS A 56 9.80 -4.49 10.32
CA LYS A 56 9.51 -5.23 9.09
C LYS A 56 9.98 -6.69 9.23
N LYS A 57 9.32 -7.62 8.53
CA LYS A 57 9.54 -9.09 8.59
C LYS A 57 9.09 -9.80 9.88
N ARG A 58 8.63 -9.08 10.92
CA ARG A 58 8.06 -9.71 12.11
C ARG A 58 6.66 -10.24 11.82
N VAL A 59 6.37 -11.46 12.27
CA VAL A 59 5.01 -12.02 12.24
C VAL A 59 4.09 -11.19 13.13
N VAL A 60 2.93 -10.81 12.60
CA VAL A 60 1.91 -10.05 13.33
C VAL A 60 0.61 -10.84 13.31
N THR A 61 0.04 -11.09 14.48
CA THR A 61 -1.26 -11.74 14.63
C THR A 61 -2.37 -10.68 14.69
N LEU A 62 -3.32 -10.74 13.74
CA LEU A 62 -4.51 -9.90 13.75
C LEU A 62 -5.65 -10.64 14.48
N ARG A 63 -6.37 -9.93 15.33
CA ARG A 63 -7.56 -10.43 16.02
C ARG A 63 -8.72 -9.47 15.77
N GLN A 64 -9.92 -10.01 15.61
CA GLN A 64 -11.14 -9.20 15.64
C GLN A 64 -11.23 -8.40 16.95
N SER A 65 -11.82 -7.21 16.86
CA SER A 65 -12.02 -6.39 18.05
C SER A 65 -13.04 -7.08 18.96
N LEU A 66 -12.77 -7.10 20.27
CA LEU A 66 -13.71 -7.64 21.25
C LEU A 66 -14.86 -6.68 21.53
N LEU A 67 -14.66 -5.39 21.22
CA LEU A 67 -15.66 -4.35 21.44
C LEU A 67 -16.45 -4.16 20.15
N THR A 68 -17.77 -4.12 20.27
CA THR A 68 -18.68 -3.76 19.19
C THR A 68 -18.37 -2.33 18.72
N GLN A 69 -18.07 -2.18 17.44
CA GLN A 69 -17.68 -0.90 16.87
C GLN A 69 -18.93 -0.06 16.54
N THR A 70 -19.31 0.86 17.41
CA THR A 70 -20.50 1.72 17.25
C THR A 70 -20.17 3.15 16.84
N SER A 71 -18.90 3.55 16.88
CA SER A 71 -18.49 4.92 16.57
C SER A 71 -18.57 5.19 15.06
N ARG A 72 -18.93 6.43 14.70
CA ARG A 72 -19.00 6.88 13.29
C ARG A 72 -17.69 6.65 12.54
N LEU A 73 -16.55 6.89 13.21
CA LEU A 73 -15.21 6.65 12.64
C LEU A 73 -14.98 5.17 12.28
N ALA A 74 -15.52 4.25 13.08
CA ALA A 74 -15.38 2.83 12.81
C ALA A 74 -16.30 2.38 11.67
N LEU A 75 -17.51 2.92 11.59
CA LEU A 75 -18.54 2.55 10.60
C LEU A 75 -18.43 3.24 9.24
N GLU A 76 -17.62 4.29 9.12
CA GLU A 76 -17.42 5.01 7.86
C GLU A 76 -16.99 4.07 6.70
N ASP A 77 -17.60 4.19 5.53
CA ASP A 77 -17.11 3.47 4.35
C ASP A 77 -15.86 4.15 3.79
N ILE A 78 -14.80 3.38 3.53
CA ILE A 78 -13.51 3.94 3.12
C ILE A 78 -13.29 3.68 1.64
N LYS A 79 -13.39 4.76 0.86
CA LYS A 79 -13.02 4.78 -0.55
C LYS A 79 -11.62 5.36 -0.70
N LEU A 80 -10.67 4.50 -1.05
CA LEU A 80 -9.29 4.94 -1.33
C LEU A 80 -9.28 5.71 -2.65
N LYS A 81 -8.67 6.89 -2.64
CA LYS A 81 -8.51 7.73 -3.84
C LYS A 81 -7.12 7.61 -4.48
N PHE A 82 -6.13 7.26 -3.68
CA PHE A 82 -4.75 7.21 -4.11
C PHE A 82 -3.94 6.33 -3.15
N ILE A 83 -2.99 5.58 -3.72
CA ILE A 83 -1.99 4.81 -2.98
C ILE A 83 -0.63 5.28 -3.45
N ASP A 84 0.21 5.70 -2.51
CA ASP A 84 1.56 6.16 -2.79
C ASP A 84 2.53 4.98 -2.90
N THR A 85 3.04 4.75 -4.11
CA THR A 85 4.00 3.70 -4.50
C THR A 85 5.36 4.31 -4.82
N SER A 86 5.61 5.56 -4.41
CA SER A 86 6.91 6.19 -4.54
C SER A 86 7.99 5.47 -3.73
N SER A 87 9.23 5.55 -4.22
CA SER A 87 10.39 4.97 -3.54
C SER A 87 10.46 5.41 -2.07
N LYS A 88 10.71 4.45 -1.19
CA LYS A 88 10.96 4.68 0.24
C LYS A 88 12.45 4.66 0.59
N PHE A 89 13.31 4.48 -0.41
CA PHE A 89 14.74 4.74 -0.31
C PHE A 89 15.01 6.20 -0.71
N GLY A 90 15.45 7.01 0.24
CA GLY A 90 15.63 8.45 0.04
C GLY A 90 14.28 9.18 -0.14
N HIS A 91 14.24 10.13 -1.07
CA HIS A 91 13.05 10.94 -1.35
C HIS A 91 12.31 10.41 -2.60
N GLY A 92 11.11 9.85 -2.40
CA GLY A 92 10.24 9.39 -3.48
C GLY A 92 9.66 10.57 -4.28
N ARG A 93 9.79 10.53 -5.62
CA ARG A 93 9.29 11.58 -6.54
C ARG A 93 8.28 11.10 -7.58
N PHE A 94 8.40 9.84 -8.01
CA PHE A 94 7.55 9.24 -9.04
C PHE A 94 6.82 8.04 -8.46
N GLN A 95 5.63 7.73 -8.97
CA GLN A 95 4.81 6.61 -8.56
C GLN A 95 5.13 5.35 -9.37
N THR A 96 5.47 5.54 -10.65
CA THR A 96 5.82 4.44 -11.57
C THR A 96 7.19 4.64 -12.22
N ILE A 97 7.76 3.53 -12.71
CA ILE A 97 9.02 3.54 -13.47
C ILE A 97 8.83 4.30 -14.79
N GLU A 98 7.65 4.19 -15.39
CA GLU A 98 7.29 4.87 -16.63
C GLU A 98 7.26 6.39 -16.45
N GLU A 99 6.67 6.90 -15.37
CA GLU A 99 6.70 8.32 -15.03
C GLU A 99 8.15 8.83 -14.89
N LYS A 100 8.99 8.06 -14.21
CA LYS A 100 10.42 8.38 -14.03
C LYS A 100 11.15 8.41 -15.38
N ALA A 101 10.94 7.40 -16.22
CA ALA A 101 11.58 7.30 -17.54
C ALA A 101 11.13 8.44 -18.46
N LYS A 102 9.83 8.76 -18.48
CA LYS A 102 9.27 9.87 -19.25
C LYS A 102 9.81 11.22 -18.78
N PHE A 103 9.99 11.41 -17.48
CA PHE A 103 10.54 12.65 -16.92
C PHE A 103 12.01 12.86 -17.29
N TYR A 104 12.86 11.84 -17.15
CA TYR A 104 14.30 11.98 -17.42
C TYR A 104 14.67 11.83 -18.90
N GLY A 105 13.82 11.22 -19.73
CA GLY A 105 14.09 11.03 -21.15
C GLY A 105 15.24 10.05 -21.40
N ARG A 106 16.00 10.29 -22.48
CA ARG A 106 17.16 9.44 -22.82
C ARG A 106 18.31 9.73 -21.88
N LEU A 107 18.74 8.70 -21.15
CA LEU A 107 19.92 8.72 -20.30
C LEU A 107 21.04 7.92 -20.96
N LYS A 108 22.28 8.15 -20.50
CA LYS A 108 23.41 7.28 -20.83
C LYS A 108 23.22 5.96 -20.09
N ALA A 109 23.38 4.85 -20.82
CA ALA A 109 23.37 3.51 -20.25
C ALA A 109 24.54 3.31 -19.28
#